data_AF-A0A164C670-F1
#
_entry.id   AF-A0A164C670-F1
#
_cell.length_a   1.000
_cell.length_b   1.000
_cell.length_c   1.000
_cell.angle_alpha   90.00
_cell.angle_beta   90.00
_cell.angle_gamma   90.00
#
_symmetry.space_group_name_H-M   'P 1'
#
loop_
_entity.id
_entity.type
_entity.pdbx_description
1 polymer ?
#
loop_
_entity_poly.entity_id
_entity_poly.type
_entity_poly.pdbx_seq_one_letter_code
_entity_poly.pdbx_strand_id
1 'polypeptide(L)'
;MSDPSSQTHPLYATDRDQVDALLGHQGDPGPEQLTVAARLVMRYGDFPGADDIKQDIQKVVTGWGLDSQSLNARCREIWASGWKPGQQLDSDLGSGADVADQEG
;
A
#
# COMPACT_ATOMS: atom_id res chain seq x y z
N MET A 1 22.61 22.29 17.21
CA MET A 1 21.18 22.32 16.83
C MET A 1 21.01 21.15 15.87
N SER A 2 20.36 20.07 16.28
CA SER A 2 20.10 18.96 15.36
C SER A 2 19.18 19.48 14.27
N ASP A 3 19.59 19.33 13.02
CA ASP A 3 18.76 19.67 11.88
C ASP A 3 17.45 18.87 12.01
N PRO A 4 16.27 19.51 12.12
CA PRO A 4 14.98 18.81 12.31
C PRO A 4 14.60 17.92 11.11
N SER A 5 15.43 17.93 10.07
CA SER A 5 15.30 17.31 8.76
C SER A 5 15.77 15.85 8.68
N SER A 6 16.28 15.26 9.77
CA SER A 6 16.80 13.87 9.78
C SER A 6 16.02 12.92 10.71
N GLN A 7 14.69 13.00 10.77
CA GLN A 7 13.93 12.02 11.55
C GLN A 7 13.88 10.67 10.84
N THR A 8 13.95 9.60 11.63
CA THR A 8 13.73 8.23 11.16
C THR A 8 12.30 7.84 11.54
N HIS A 9 11.51 7.42 10.55
CA HIS A 9 10.15 6.94 10.81
C HIS A 9 10.20 5.60 11.58
N PRO A 10 9.35 5.35 12.58
CA PRO A 10 9.38 4.09 13.35
C PRO A 10 9.19 2.83 12.51
N LEU A 11 8.50 2.94 11.37
CA LEU A 11 8.29 1.85 10.41
C LEU A 11 9.35 1.77 9.31
N TYR A 12 10.43 2.57 9.40
CA TYR A 12 11.41 2.71 8.31
C TYR A 12 11.95 1.37 7.82
N ALA A 13 12.32 0.45 8.73
CA ALA A 13 12.89 -0.84 8.34
C ALA A 13 11.91 -1.66 7.46
N THR A 14 10.68 -1.84 7.93
CA THR A 14 9.65 -2.58 7.19
C THR A 14 9.23 -1.87 5.90
N ASP A 15 9.18 -0.54 5.92
CA ASP A 15 8.82 0.23 4.74
C ASP A 15 9.93 0.24 3.69
N ARG A 16 11.20 0.20 4.12
CA ARG A 16 12.34 0.04 3.22
C ARG A 16 12.26 -1.29 2.49
N ASP A 17 11.99 -2.40 3.18
CA ASP A 17 11.79 -3.71 2.54
C ASP A 17 10.67 -3.66 1.48
N GLN A 18 9.59 -2.94 1.76
CA GLN A 18 8.49 -2.75 0.82
C GLN A 18 8.90 -1.90 -0.38
N VAL A 19 9.60 -0.78 -0.17
CA VAL A 19 10.10 0.07 -1.26
C VAL A 19 11.05 -0.71 -2.16
N ASP A 20 11.97 -1.47 -1.58
CA ASP A 20 12.94 -2.27 -2.34
C ASP A 20 12.24 -3.36 -3.15
N ALA A 21 11.18 -3.98 -2.60
CA ALA A 21 10.34 -4.92 -3.35
C ALA A 21 9.60 -4.24 -4.52
N LEU A 22 9.11 -3.00 -4.34
CA LEU A 22 8.48 -2.24 -5.42
C LEU A 22 9.48 -1.83 -6.51
N LEU A 23 10.70 -1.42 -6.12
CA LEU A 23 11.79 -1.10 -7.06
C LEU A 23 12.22 -2.32 -7.88
N GLY A 24 12.20 -3.51 -7.27
CA GLY A 24 12.50 -4.77 -7.94
C GLY A 24 11.36 -5.35 -8.78
N HIS A 25 10.15 -4.79 -8.70
CA HIS A 25 8.99 -5.29 -9.45
C HIS A 25 9.18 -5.11 -10.95
N GLN A 26 8.89 -6.16 -11.72
CA GLN A 26 8.98 -6.15 -13.18
C GLN A 26 7.58 -6.21 -13.80
N GLY A 27 7.38 -5.42 -14.85
CA GLY A 27 6.10 -5.32 -15.55
C GLY A 27 5.12 -4.35 -14.89
N ASP A 28 3.86 -4.43 -15.33
CA ASP A 28 2.81 -3.53 -14.84
C ASP A 28 2.47 -3.81 -13.37
N PRO A 29 2.19 -2.78 -12.56
CA PRO A 29 1.85 -2.94 -11.15
C PRO A 29 0.43 -3.49 -10.98
N GLY A 30 0.29 -4.53 -10.16
CA GLY A 30 -1.01 -5.08 -9.75
C GLY A 30 -1.62 -4.37 -8.53
N PRO A 31 -2.80 -4.84 -8.06
CA PRO A 31 -3.47 -4.26 -6.89
C PRO A 31 -2.60 -4.16 -5.63
N GLU A 32 -1.79 -5.20 -5.36
CA GLU A 32 -0.88 -5.20 -4.21
C GLU A 32 0.16 -4.09 -4.33
N GLN A 33 0.88 -4.01 -5.46
CA GLN A 33 1.92 -2.99 -5.68
C GLN A 33 1.34 -1.58 -5.61
N LEU A 34 0.19 -1.33 -6.26
CA LEU A 34 -0.46 -0.02 -6.30
C LEU A 34 -0.90 0.43 -4.90
N THR A 35 -1.50 -0.47 -4.11
CA THR A 35 -1.98 -0.12 -2.77
C THR A 35 -0.84 0.03 -1.75
N VAL A 36 0.22 -0.75 -1.85
CA VAL A 36 1.45 -0.56 -1.06
C VAL A 36 2.10 0.78 -1.40
N ALA A 37 2.30 1.09 -2.68
CA ALA A 37 2.87 2.37 -3.10
C ALA A 37 2.04 3.56 -2.60
N ALA A 38 0.72 3.53 -2.76
CA ALA A 38 -0.15 4.61 -2.29
C ALA A 38 -0.09 4.81 -0.78
N ARG A 39 -0.07 3.72 0.01
CA ARG A 39 0.10 3.78 1.47
C ARG A 39 1.42 4.46 1.84
N LEU A 40 2.51 4.10 1.17
CA LEU A 40 3.83 4.67 1.44
C LEU A 40 3.91 6.15 1.03
N VAL A 41 3.34 6.53 -0.12
CA VAL A 41 3.22 7.95 -0.53
C VAL A 41 2.49 8.77 0.54
N MET A 42 1.34 8.30 1.02
CA MET A 42 0.58 9.00 2.07
C MET A 42 1.35 9.10 3.38
N ARG A 43 2.06 8.04 3.78
CA ARG A 43 2.82 8.02 5.04
C ARG A 43 4.01 8.96 5.05
N TYR A 44 4.78 8.98 3.95
CA TYR A 44 6.04 9.74 3.89
C TYR A 44 5.89 11.13 3.29
N GLY A 45 4.77 11.46 2.62
CA GLY A 45 4.57 12.72 1.89
C GLY A 45 4.93 13.97 2.68
N ASP A 46 4.37 14.13 3.88
CA ASP A 46 4.61 15.28 4.77
C ASP A 46 5.55 14.94 5.93
N PHE A 47 6.17 13.75 5.94
CA PHE A 47 7.03 13.34 7.05
C PHE A 47 8.36 14.09 7.01
N PRO A 48 8.84 14.69 8.12
CA PRO A 48 10.15 15.34 8.17
C PRO A 48 11.29 14.30 8.17
N GLY A 49 12.01 14.14 7.06
CA GLY A 49 13.09 13.15 6.87
C GLY A 49 12.72 11.99 5.96
N ALA A 50 13.49 10.89 6.00
CA ALA A 50 13.36 9.71 5.12
C ALA A 50 13.35 10.05 3.61
N ASP A 51 14.23 10.97 3.20
CA ASP A 51 14.31 11.45 1.81
C ASP A 51 14.65 10.33 0.82
N ASP A 52 15.41 9.34 1.27
CA ASP A 52 15.71 8.13 0.53
C ASP A 52 14.42 7.35 0.19
N ILE A 53 13.55 7.12 1.17
CA ILE A 53 12.26 6.42 0.98
C ILE A 53 11.37 7.24 0.04
N LYS A 54 11.25 8.55 0.26
CA LYS A 54 10.44 9.44 -0.59
C LYS A 54 10.89 9.42 -2.05
N GLN A 55 12.19 9.56 -2.28
CA GLN A 55 12.77 9.56 -3.62
C GLN A 55 12.55 8.22 -4.33
N ASP A 56 12.72 7.11 -3.61
CA ASP A 56 12.55 5.79 -4.21
C ASP A 56 11.09 5.46 -4.51
N ILE A 57 10.14 5.80 -3.62
CA ILE A 57 8.71 5.69 -3.91
C ILE A 57 8.33 6.55 -5.12
N GLN A 58 8.89 7.76 -5.23
CA GLN A 58 8.66 8.61 -6.40
C GLN A 58 9.19 7.97 -7.69
N LYS A 59 10.36 7.33 -7.67
CA LYS A 59 10.90 6.59 -8.83
C LYS A 59 9.99 5.44 -9.23
N VAL A 60 9.47 4.68 -8.26
CA VAL A 60 8.51 3.59 -8.51
C VAL A 60 7.26 4.12 -9.23
N VAL A 61 6.63 5.14 -8.64
CA VAL A 61 5.35 5.68 -9.16
C VAL A 61 5.54 6.29 -10.55
N THR A 62 6.59 7.09 -10.74
CA THR A 62 6.89 7.68 -12.05
C THR A 62 7.36 6.64 -13.07
N GLY A 63 8.05 5.59 -12.64
CA GLY A 63 8.45 4.45 -13.47
C GLY A 63 7.25 3.68 -14.04
N TRP A 64 6.11 3.68 -13.36
CA TRP A 64 4.85 3.13 -13.86
C TRP A 64 4.02 4.13 -14.67
N GLY A 65 4.56 5.32 -14.96
CA GLY A 65 3.84 6.39 -15.67
C GLY A 65 2.69 6.99 -14.87
N LEU A 66 2.78 6.94 -13.53
CA LEU A 66 1.77 7.48 -12.61
C LEU A 66 2.28 8.72 -11.89
N ASP A 67 1.33 9.44 -11.32
CA ASP A 67 1.50 10.49 -10.32
C ASP A 67 0.62 10.17 -9.10
N SER A 68 0.70 10.99 -8.05
CA SER A 68 -0.10 10.77 -6.83
C SER A 68 -1.61 10.76 -7.10
N GLN A 69 -2.10 11.55 -8.07
CA GLN A 69 -3.52 11.65 -8.37
C GLN A 69 -4.03 10.37 -9.07
N SER A 70 -3.34 9.94 -10.12
CA SER A 70 -3.66 8.73 -10.89
C SER A 70 -3.43 7.45 -10.09
N LEU A 71 -2.39 7.40 -9.23
CA LEU A 71 -2.18 6.32 -8.27
C LEU A 71 -3.38 6.19 -7.32
N ASN A 72 -3.83 7.31 -6.75
CA ASN A 72 -5.00 7.32 -5.86
C ASN A 72 -6.29 6.95 -6.60
N ALA A 73 -6.46 7.37 -7.85
CA ALA A 73 -7.62 6.99 -8.67
C ALA A 73 -7.67 5.46 -8.89
N ARG A 74 -6.55 4.86 -9.32
CA ARG A 74 -6.43 3.40 -9.48
C ARG A 74 -6.70 2.66 -8.18
N CYS A 75 -6.20 3.16 -7.05
CA CYS A 75 -6.51 2.58 -5.75
C CYS A 75 -8.02 2.58 -5.47
N ARG A 76 -8.73 3.69 -5.72
CA ARG A 76 -10.19 3.73 -5.52
C ARG A 76 -10.94 2.72 -6.38
N GLU A 77 -10.51 2.51 -7.63
CA GLU A 77 -11.06 1.48 -8.52
C GLU A 77 -10.83 0.08 -7.96
N ILE A 78 -9.62 -0.21 -7.48
CA ILE A 78 -9.28 -1.48 -6.81
C ILE A 78 -10.19 -1.70 -5.60
N TRP A 79 -10.37 -0.69 -4.74
CA TRP A 79 -11.25 -0.81 -3.57
C TRP A 79 -12.72 -1.04 -3.96
N ALA A 80 -13.20 -0.35 -4.99
CA ALA A 80 -14.55 -0.51 -5.52
C ALA A 80 -14.80 -1.89 -6.15
N SER A 81 -13.76 -2.56 -6.67
CA SER A 81 -13.84 -3.92 -7.20
C SER A 81 -14.10 -5.00 -6.15
N GLY A 82 -14.00 -4.66 -4.86
CA GLY A 82 -14.12 -5.59 -3.74
C GLY A 82 -12.78 -6.11 -3.23
N TRP A 83 -11.70 -6.00 -4.00
CA TRP A 83 -10.35 -6.42 -3.61
C TRP A 83 -9.91 -5.80 -2.27
N LYS A 84 -9.21 -6.59 -1.44
CA LYS A 84 -8.59 -6.14 -0.19
C LYS A 84 -7.16 -6.67 -0.08
N PRO A 85 -6.23 -5.90 0.54
CA PRO A 85 -4.90 -6.40 0.83
C PRO A 85 -4.96 -7.65 1.69
N GLY A 86 -4.14 -8.66 1.36
CA GLY A 86 -4.10 -9.91 2.11
C GLY A 86 -5.33 -10.81 1.94
N GLN A 87 -6.29 -10.49 1.05
CA GLN A 87 -7.23 -11.51 0.58
C GLN A 87 -6.46 -12.55 -0.22
N GLN A 88 -6.13 -13.66 0.42
CA GLN A 88 -5.99 -14.90 -0.31
C GLN A 88 -7.36 -15.19 -0.94
N LEU A 89 -7.39 -15.51 -2.24
CA LEU A 89 -8.60 -15.88 -2.97
C LEU A 89 -9.11 -17.25 -2.49
N ASP A 90 -9.42 -17.37 -1.20
CA ASP A 90 -10.20 -18.46 -0.65
C ASP A 90 -11.66 -17.99 -0.64
N SER A 91 -12.32 -18.18 -1.78
CA SER A 91 -13.74 -17.92 -1.99
C SER A 91 -14.65 -18.94 -1.27
N ASP A 92 -14.23 -19.47 -0.12
CA ASP A 92 -14.88 -20.59 0.56
C ASP A 92 -15.05 -20.37 2.07
N LEU A 93 -15.29 -19.12 2.48
CA LEU A 93 -15.88 -18.86 3.80
C LEU A 93 -17.38 -19.16 3.72
N GLY A 94 -17.69 -20.45 3.97
CA GLY A 94 -19.03 -20.99 4.04
C GLY A 94 -19.95 -20.16 4.95
N SER A 95 -21.17 -19.93 4.44
CA SER A 95 -22.25 -19.23 5.13
C SER A 95 -22.62 -19.97 6.42
N GLY A 96 -21.96 -19.61 7.53
CA GLY A 96 -22.16 -20.21 8.83
C GLY A 96 -22.82 -19.23 9.79
N ALA A 97 -24.10 -18.92 9.58
CA ALA A 97 -24.94 -18.29 10.61
C ALA A 97 -26.45 -18.36 10.29
N ASP A 98 -26.96 -19.55 9.95
CA ASP A 98 -28.39 -19.83 10.15
C ASP A 98 -28.53 -20.49 11.53
N VAL A 99 -28.58 -19.69 12.60
CA VAL A 99 -29.05 -20.17 13.90
C VAL A 99 -30.57 -20.19 13.82
N ALA A 100 -31.14 -21.34 13.45
CA ALA A 100 -32.54 -21.61 13.69
C ALA A 100 -32.73 -21.73 15.21
N ASP A 101 -33.31 -20.69 15.81
CA ASP A 101 -33.86 -20.76 17.15
C ASP A 101 -35.01 -21.80 17.10
N GLN A 102 -34.75 -22.99 17.63
CA GLN A 102 -35.77 -24.02 17.78
C GLN A 102 -36.22 -24.01 19.24
N GLU A 103 -37.43 -23.49 19.45
CA GLU A 103 -38.11 -23.42 20.75
C GLU A 103 -38.13 -24.79 21.47
N GLY A 104 -37.93 -24.75 22.79
CA GLY A 104 -38.13 -25.85 23.73
C GLY A 104 -38.34 -25.34 25.14
#